data_AF-A0A4P7WSF8-F1
#
_entry.id   AF-A0A4P7WSF8-F1
#
_cell.length_a   1.000
_cell.length_b   1.000
_cell.length_c   1.000
_cell.angle_alpha   90.00
_cell.angle_beta   90.00
_cell.angle_gamma   90.00
#
_symmetry.space_group_name_H-M   'P 1'
#
loop_
_entity.id
_entity.type
_entity.pdbx_description
1 polymer ?
#
loop_
_entity_poly.entity_id
_entity_poly.type
_entity_poly.pdbx_seq_one_letter_code
_entity_poly.pdbx_strand_id
1 'polypeptide(L)'
;MKHIETLLTEMTIEQKAPIVKILGLKSNNNKLINEKLSKILLPVGGFLQTPLNYNQFVEKIATANNEKIDFSLGIASAEKELYLKLFQQEFEKLTEEEKDNINKELEKAGLDKTQIKSLSGISALGAAQLSGFGIYLLASSTLGAITSIIGITLPFAFYTGMSSVISFVIGPVGFLVMGVLVYRSFKNVKSWDEAFDLLKASWNGIKTFAIGDTARSALVFKYFAATRIVLTENLRNQIKENSSLIKIKKVNISKIEIEINHNENEIDLLKVKIDNFKNRIKEKINDKKLIANDILNSENASKLKLSKIEKLNK
;
A
#
# COMPACT_ATOMS: atom_id res chain seq x y z
N MET A 1 -15.35 -21.24 1.65
CA MET A 1 -14.42 -20.36 2.38
C MET A 1 -13.36 -19.67 1.50
N LYS A 2 -13.45 -19.70 0.16
CA LYS A 2 -12.45 -19.16 -0.77
C LYS A 2 -12.05 -17.70 -0.49
N HIS A 3 -12.98 -16.84 -0.08
CA HIS A 3 -12.71 -15.43 0.22
C HIS A 3 -11.79 -15.22 1.44
N ILE A 4 -11.90 -16.08 2.46
CA ILE A 4 -10.98 -16.07 3.60
C ILE A 4 -9.65 -16.71 3.23
N GLU A 5 -9.66 -17.74 2.40
CA GLU A 5 -8.45 -18.40 1.94
C GLU A 5 -7.49 -17.44 1.23
N THR A 6 -8.00 -16.56 0.37
CA THR A 6 -7.21 -15.49 -0.26
C THR A 6 -6.58 -14.56 0.78
N LEU A 7 -7.36 -14.09 1.76
CA LEU A 7 -6.83 -13.23 2.82
C LEU A 7 -5.76 -13.96 3.65
N LEU A 8 -6.01 -15.23 4.00
CA LEU A 8 -5.03 -16.05 4.70
C LEU A 8 -3.77 -16.29 3.85
N THR A 9 -3.82 -16.33 2.53
CA THR A 9 -2.59 -16.44 1.73
C THR A 9 -1.77 -15.16 1.72
N GLU A 10 -2.42 -14.00 1.84
CA GLU A 10 -1.75 -12.68 1.89
C GLU A 10 -1.16 -12.37 3.27
N MET A 11 -1.70 -13.00 4.32
CA MET A 11 -1.24 -12.78 5.69
C MET A 11 0.08 -13.52 5.99
N THR A 12 0.97 -12.85 6.71
CA THR A 12 2.18 -13.47 7.26
C THR A 12 1.83 -14.49 8.37
N ILE A 13 2.78 -15.36 8.72
CA ILE A 13 2.64 -16.31 9.85
C ILE A 13 2.23 -15.55 11.13
N GLU A 14 2.83 -14.38 11.29
CA GLU A 14 2.65 -13.50 12.44
C GLU A 14 1.25 -12.91 12.52
N GLN A 15 0.74 -12.41 11.39
CA GLN A 15 -0.63 -11.88 11.28
C GLN A 15 -1.69 -12.98 11.50
N LYS A 16 -1.36 -14.26 11.28
CA LYS A 16 -2.29 -15.38 11.53
C LYS A 16 -2.29 -15.87 12.98
N ALA A 17 -1.26 -15.56 13.76
CA ALA A 17 -1.10 -16.08 15.11
C ALA A 17 -2.31 -15.79 16.04
N PRO A 18 -2.96 -14.61 15.98
CA PRO A 18 -4.17 -14.33 16.75
C PRO A 18 -5.34 -15.22 16.34
N ILE A 19 -5.56 -15.42 15.05
CA ILE A 19 -6.63 -16.30 14.54
C ILE A 19 -6.42 -17.72 15.04
N VAL A 20 -5.19 -18.22 14.98
CA VAL A 20 -4.82 -19.55 15.49
C VAL A 20 -5.14 -19.67 16.98
N LYS A 21 -4.79 -18.65 17.78
CA LYS A 21 -5.10 -18.61 19.21
C LYS A 21 -6.61 -18.53 19.49
N ILE A 22 -7.33 -17.61 18.84
CA ILE A 22 -8.77 -17.44 19.05
C ILE A 22 -9.53 -18.71 18.65
N LEU A 23 -9.11 -19.38 17.57
CA LEU A 23 -9.72 -20.65 17.14
C LEU A 23 -9.28 -21.87 17.97
N GLY A 24 -8.37 -21.70 18.93
CA GLY A 24 -7.83 -22.78 19.77
C GLY A 24 -7.02 -23.81 18.98
N LEU A 25 -6.37 -23.40 17.90
CA LEU A 25 -5.58 -24.27 17.02
C LEU A 25 -4.13 -24.35 17.51
N LYS A 26 -3.50 -25.51 17.32
CA LYS A 26 -2.09 -25.75 17.69
C LYS A 26 -1.09 -25.38 16.59
N SER A 27 -1.57 -25.20 15.37
CA SER A 27 -0.71 -25.00 14.19
C SER A 27 -1.29 -23.93 13.28
N ASN A 28 -0.40 -23.14 12.67
CA ASN A 28 -0.74 -22.11 11.71
C ASN A 28 -0.90 -22.69 10.30
N ASN A 29 -2.03 -23.36 10.05
CA ASN A 29 -2.34 -23.98 8.77
C ASN A 29 -3.66 -23.42 8.22
N ASN A 30 -3.60 -22.82 7.03
CA ASN A 30 -4.76 -22.20 6.37
C ASN A 30 -5.95 -23.17 6.22
N LYS A 31 -5.69 -24.45 5.93
CA LYS A 31 -6.73 -25.48 5.80
C LYS A 31 -7.44 -25.73 7.13
N LEU A 32 -6.69 -25.83 8.23
CA LEU A 32 -7.25 -26.03 9.57
C LEU A 32 -8.02 -24.80 10.06
N ILE A 33 -7.51 -23.60 9.78
CA ILE A 33 -8.21 -22.34 10.06
C ILE A 33 -9.54 -22.30 9.32
N ASN A 34 -9.54 -22.57 8.01
CA ASN A 34 -10.75 -22.59 7.18
C ASN A 34 -11.76 -23.63 7.65
N GLU A 35 -11.30 -24.84 7.98
CA GLU A 35 -12.18 -25.90 8.46
C GLU A 35 -12.83 -25.50 9.79
N LYS A 36 -12.04 -25.03 10.75
CA LYS A 36 -12.55 -24.60 12.07
C LYS A 36 -13.54 -23.45 11.92
N LEU A 37 -13.19 -22.44 11.13
CA LEU A 37 -14.06 -21.28 10.86
C LEU A 37 -15.38 -21.66 10.17
N SER A 38 -15.37 -22.65 9.28
CA SER A 38 -16.58 -23.09 8.59
C SER A 38 -17.59 -23.81 9.49
N LYS A 39 -17.16 -24.24 10.68
CA LYS A 39 -17.96 -25.04 11.60
C LYS A 39 -18.19 -24.37 12.96
N ILE A 40 -17.46 -23.31 13.31
CA ILE A 40 -17.47 -22.69 14.65
C ILE A 40 -18.83 -22.11 15.06
N LEU A 41 -19.61 -21.62 14.10
CA LEU A 41 -20.97 -21.11 14.30
C LEU A 41 -22.05 -22.20 14.22
N LEU A 42 -21.67 -23.44 13.90
CA LEU A 42 -22.61 -24.55 13.82
C LEU A 42 -22.78 -25.20 15.21
N PRO A 43 -24.00 -25.65 15.57
CA PRO A 43 -24.23 -26.40 16.79
C PRO A 43 -23.28 -27.59 16.91
N VAL A 44 -22.78 -27.84 18.12
CA VAL A 44 -21.84 -28.94 18.42
C VAL A 44 -20.61 -28.93 17.49
N GLY A 45 -20.16 -27.74 17.07
CA GLY A 45 -19.02 -27.58 16.17
C GLY A 45 -19.25 -28.18 14.78
N GLY A 46 -20.51 -28.27 14.33
CA GLY A 46 -20.88 -28.77 13.02
C GLY A 46 -20.70 -30.26 12.83
N PHE A 47 -20.71 -31.05 13.91
CA PHE A 47 -20.72 -32.51 13.81
C PHE A 47 -21.89 -32.96 12.92
N LEU A 48 -21.57 -33.60 11.80
CA LEU A 48 -22.52 -34.04 10.75
C LEU A 48 -23.26 -32.94 9.98
N GLN A 49 -22.88 -31.67 10.13
CA GLN A 49 -23.49 -30.56 9.39
C GLN A 49 -22.62 -30.10 8.22
N THR A 50 -23.26 -29.56 7.18
CA THR A 50 -22.57 -28.97 6.04
C THR A 50 -21.76 -27.75 6.49
N PRO A 51 -20.46 -27.67 6.18
CA PRO A 51 -19.64 -26.51 6.49
C PRO A 51 -20.20 -25.23 5.87
N LEU A 52 -20.13 -24.12 6.60
CA LEU A 52 -20.55 -22.82 6.12
C LEU A 52 -19.60 -22.31 5.04
N ASN A 53 -20.16 -21.65 4.02
CA ASN A 53 -19.38 -20.73 3.20
C ASN A 53 -19.20 -19.38 3.92
N TYR A 54 -18.38 -18.48 3.38
CA TYR A 54 -18.07 -17.24 4.09
C TYR A 54 -19.27 -16.28 4.15
N ASN A 55 -20.11 -16.24 3.12
CA ASN A 55 -21.33 -15.41 3.12
C ASN A 55 -22.28 -15.86 4.24
N GLN A 56 -22.51 -17.17 4.35
CA GLN A 56 -23.33 -17.76 5.41
C GLN A 56 -22.73 -17.52 6.81
N PHE A 57 -21.41 -17.51 6.93
CA PHE A 57 -20.73 -17.16 8.16
C PHE A 57 -21.00 -15.71 8.55
N VAL A 58 -20.81 -14.75 7.64
CA VAL A 58 -21.10 -13.32 7.85
C VAL A 58 -22.57 -13.09 8.18
N GLU A 59 -23.49 -13.75 7.46
CA GLU A 59 -24.93 -13.66 7.69
C GLU A 59 -25.33 -14.19 9.07
N LYS A 60 -24.74 -15.30 9.53
CA LYS A 60 -24.95 -15.82 10.89
C LYS A 60 -24.43 -14.87 11.96
N ILE A 61 -23.29 -14.20 11.75
CA ILE A 61 -22.79 -13.16 12.67
C ILE A 61 -23.75 -11.97 12.69
N ALA A 62 -24.21 -11.51 11.53
CA ALA A 62 -25.16 -10.40 11.43
C ALA A 62 -26.45 -10.73 12.20
N THR A 63 -27.03 -11.90 11.93
CA THR A 63 -28.25 -12.37 12.60
C THR A 63 -28.07 -12.49 14.11
N ALA A 64 -26.93 -13.00 14.57
CA ALA A 64 -26.63 -13.11 16.00
C ALA A 64 -26.49 -11.75 16.71
N ASN A 65 -26.27 -10.67 15.96
CA ASN A 65 -26.19 -9.30 16.49
C ASN A 65 -27.42 -8.46 16.12
N ASN A 66 -28.52 -9.08 15.66
CA ASN A 66 -29.73 -8.41 15.19
C ASN A 66 -29.50 -7.40 14.05
N GLU A 67 -28.47 -7.62 13.25
CA GLU A 67 -28.12 -6.76 12.12
C GLU A 67 -28.59 -7.36 10.79
N LYS A 68 -29.01 -6.49 9.87
CA LYS A 68 -29.31 -6.84 8.48
C LYS A 68 -28.22 -6.26 7.59
N ILE A 69 -27.69 -7.08 6.67
CA ILE A 69 -26.57 -6.72 5.78
C ILE A 69 -26.96 -7.00 4.35
N ASP A 70 -26.64 -6.08 3.46
CA ASP A 70 -26.84 -6.26 2.03
C ASP A 70 -25.61 -6.91 1.38
N PHE A 71 -25.83 -8.04 0.70
CA PHE A 71 -24.79 -8.76 -0.03
C PHE A 71 -24.74 -8.40 -1.52
N SER A 72 -25.63 -7.52 -2.01
CA SER A 72 -25.73 -7.13 -3.43
C SER A 72 -24.43 -6.55 -3.98
N LEU A 73 -23.71 -5.77 -3.17
CA LEU A 73 -22.42 -5.16 -3.51
C LEU A 73 -21.22 -6.09 -3.30
N GLY A 74 -21.45 -7.36 -2.98
CA GLY A 74 -20.44 -8.37 -2.76
C GLY A 74 -20.00 -8.55 -1.30
N ILE A 75 -19.37 -9.69 -1.02
CA ILE A 75 -19.04 -10.15 0.33
C ILE A 75 -18.07 -9.23 1.09
N ALA A 76 -17.13 -8.59 0.41
CA ALA A 76 -16.19 -7.67 1.06
C ALA A 76 -16.89 -6.39 1.55
N SER A 77 -17.86 -5.89 0.79
CA SER A 77 -18.69 -4.75 1.15
C SER A 77 -19.60 -5.10 2.34
N ALA A 78 -20.26 -6.25 2.27
CA ALA A 78 -21.10 -6.78 3.35
C ALA A 78 -20.33 -7.00 4.66
N GLU A 79 -19.13 -7.59 4.59
CA GLU A 79 -18.25 -7.75 5.76
C GLU A 79 -17.89 -6.39 6.37
N LYS A 80 -17.48 -5.43 5.55
CA LYS A 80 -17.11 -4.09 6.02
C LYS A 80 -18.30 -3.39 6.68
N GLU A 81 -19.48 -3.46 6.08
CA GLU A 81 -20.71 -2.90 6.63
C GLU A 81 -21.02 -3.51 8.00
N LEU A 82 -20.99 -4.85 8.12
CA LEU A 82 -21.22 -5.53 9.38
C LEU A 82 -20.18 -5.14 10.43
N TYR A 83 -18.91 -5.12 10.05
CA TYR A 83 -17.83 -4.69 10.94
C TYR A 83 -18.07 -3.27 11.50
N LEU A 84 -18.46 -2.34 10.63
CA LEU A 84 -18.75 -0.96 11.00
C LEU A 84 -19.92 -0.84 11.99
N LYS A 85 -21.01 -1.58 11.74
CA LYS A 85 -22.16 -1.62 12.65
C LYS A 85 -21.78 -2.18 14.03
N LEU A 86 -21.02 -3.28 14.07
CA LEU A 86 -20.55 -3.86 15.34
C LEU A 86 -19.59 -2.92 16.08
N PHE A 87 -18.70 -2.24 15.35
CA PHE A 87 -17.79 -1.27 15.92
C PHE A 87 -18.53 -0.05 16.48
N GLN A 88 -19.57 0.44 15.78
CA GLN A 88 -20.44 1.53 16.25
C GLN A 88 -21.08 1.20 17.60
N GLN A 89 -21.72 0.03 17.69
CA GLN A 89 -22.37 -0.43 18.93
C GLN A 89 -21.38 -0.51 20.10
N GLU A 90 -20.11 -0.80 19.83
CA GLU A 90 -19.06 -0.80 20.84
C GLU A 90 -18.61 0.62 21.19
N PHE A 91 -18.35 1.45 20.20
CA PHE A 91 -17.91 2.84 20.37
C PHE A 91 -18.93 3.68 21.15
N GLU A 92 -20.23 3.46 20.94
CA GLU A 92 -21.31 4.14 21.69
C GLU A 92 -21.26 3.87 23.20
N LYS A 93 -20.65 2.76 23.63
CA LYS A 93 -20.45 2.40 25.05
C LYS A 93 -19.32 3.17 25.72
N LEU A 94 -18.56 3.97 24.98
CA LEU A 94 -17.56 4.88 25.53
C LEU A 94 -18.25 6.05 26.26
N THR A 95 -17.65 6.46 27.36
CA THR A 95 -18.00 7.72 28.03
C THR A 95 -17.58 8.92 27.19
N GLU A 96 -18.21 10.08 27.42
CA GLU A 96 -17.90 11.29 26.65
C GLU A 96 -16.45 11.76 26.82
N GLU A 97 -15.84 11.56 27.99
CA GLU A 97 -14.40 11.85 28.21
C GLU A 97 -13.50 10.98 27.30
N GLU A 98 -13.87 9.71 27.11
CA GLU A 98 -13.09 8.78 26.28
C GLU A 98 -13.26 9.11 24.80
N LYS A 99 -14.46 9.47 24.37
CA LYS A 99 -14.72 9.96 23.00
C LYS A 99 -13.96 11.25 22.72
N ASP A 100 -13.91 12.17 23.68
CA ASP A 100 -13.18 13.44 23.55
C ASP A 100 -11.66 13.24 23.41
N ASN A 101 -11.08 12.29 24.15
CA ASN A 101 -9.66 11.94 23.99
C ASN A 101 -9.35 11.31 22.62
N ILE A 102 -10.24 10.46 22.10
CA ILE A 102 -10.12 9.92 20.75
C ILE A 102 -10.20 11.04 19.72
N ASN A 103 -11.13 11.98 19.88
CA ASN A 103 -11.27 13.14 18.99
C ASN A 103 -10.01 14.01 18.95
N LYS A 104 -9.38 14.29 20.10
CA LYS A 104 -8.12 15.07 20.16
C LYS A 104 -6.98 14.41 19.37
N GLU A 105 -6.94 13.09 19.32
CA GLU A 105 -5.87 12.34 18.67
C GLU A 105 -6.14 12.17 17.17
N LEU A 106 -7.42 12.17 16.79
CA LEU A 106 -7.83 12.36 15.41
C LEU A 106 -7.45 13.77 14.90
N GLU A 107 -7.62 14.82 15.71
CA GLU A 107 -7.18 16.18 15.37
C GLU A 107 -5.65 16.23 15.18
N LYS A 108 -4.88 15.62 16.09
CA LYS A 108 -3.40 15.52 15.97
C LYS A 108 -2.96 14.73 14.73
N ALA A 109 -3.74 13.75 14.31
CA ALA A 109 -3.50 13.00 13.07
C ALA A 109 -3.84 13.80 11.80
N GLY A 110 -4.27 15.07 11.93
CA GLY A 110 -4.49 16.00 10.83
C GLY A 110 -5.92 16.01 10.29
N LEU A 111 -6.89 15.44 11.01
CA LEU A 111 -8.30 15.50 10.65
C LEU A 111 -8.95 16.80 11.17
N ASP A 112 -9.80 17.42 10.36
CA ASP A 112 -10.54 18.61 10.80
C ASP A 112 -11.80 18.24 11.62
N LYS A 113 -12.34 19.19 12.39
CA LYS A 113 -13.51 18.98 13.28
C LYS A 113 -14.77 18.43 12.58
N THR A 114 -14.99 18.74 11.31
CA THR A 114 -16.08 18.21 10.48
C THR A 114 -15.81 16.78 10.04
N GLN A 115 -14.57 16.46 9.64
CA GLN A 115 -14.14 15.09 9.36
C GLN A 115 -14.24 14.24 10.62
N ILE A 116 -13.79 14.76 11.76
CA ILE A 116 -13.89 14.10 13.05
C ILE A 116 -15.34 13.93 13.45
N LYS A 117 -16.22 14.93 13.31
CA LYS A 117 -17.66 14.75 13.55
C LYS A 117 -18.30 13.68 12.65
N SER A 118 -17.82 13.51 11.42
CA SER A 118 -18.28 12.42 10.55
C SER A 118 -17.72 11.05 10.95
N LEU A 119 -16.59 11.03 11.68
CA LEU A 119 -15.85 9.85 12.13
C LEU A 119 -16.26 9.40 13.56
N SER A 120 -16.52 10.34 14.44
CA SER A 120 -16.89 10.19 15.86
C SER A 120 -18.40 10.28 16.06
N GLY A 121 -19.12 10.93 15.14
CA GLY A 121 -20.54 10.76 14.91
C GLY A 121 -20.78 9.46 14.15
N ILE A 122 -20.44 8.33 14.76
CA ILE A 122 -20.88 7.02 14.30
C ILE A 122 -22.38 6.92 14.58
N SER A 123 -23.15 7.65 13.78
CA SER A 123 -24.59 7.45 13.59
C SER A 123 -24.77 6.55 12.37
N ALA A 124 -25.96 6.00 12.17
CA ALA A 124 -26.28 5.14 11.02
C ALA A 124 -25.90 5.74 9.65
N LEU A 125 -25.77 7.08 9.55
CA LEU A 125 -25.35 7.81 8.34
C LEU A 125 -23.82 8.00 8.24
N GLY A 126 -23.10 8.08 9.37
CA GLY A 126 -21.64 8.22 9.42
C GLY A 126 -20.93 6.90 9.09
N ALA A 127 -21.43 5.77 9.60
CA ALA A 127 -20.92 4.44 9.25
C ALA A 127 -20.99 4.16 7.74
N ALA A 128 -22.02 4.64 7.05
CA ALA A 128 -22.16 4.50 5.60
C ALA A 128 -21.12 5.30 4.80
N GLN A 129 -20.62 6.42 5.35
CA GLN A 129 -19.62 7.29 4.72
C GLN A 129 -18.18 7.01 5.17
N LEU A 130 -17.97 6.16 6.19
CA LEU A 130 -16.64 5.72 6.61
C LEU A 130 -15.97 4.92 5.49
N SER A 131 -15.07 5.57 4.76
CA SER A 131 -14.14 4.92 3.83
C SER A 131 -13.19 4.00 4.60
N GLY A 132 -12.55 3.03 3.92
CA GLY A 132 -11.54 2.17 4.56
C GLY A 132 -10.44 2.98 5.24
N PHE A 133 -10.12 4.16 4.69
CA PHE A 133 -9.22 5.16 5.23
C PHE A 133 -9.70 5.77 6.56
N GLY A 134 -10.99 6.09 6.68
CA GLY A 134 -11.56 6.61 7.94
C GLY A 134 -11.46 5.60 9.10
N ILE A 135 -11.69 4.31 8.82
CA ILE A 135 -11.54 3.24 9.81
C ILE A 135 -10.07 3.04 10.19
N TYR A 136 -9.17 3.08 9.22
CA TYR A 136 -7.74 3.01 9.44
C TYR A 136 -7.25 4.18 10.32
N LEU A 137 -7.74 5.40 10.06
CA LEU A 137 -7.42 6.57 10.88
C LEU A 137 -7.99 6.48 12.28
N LEU A 138 -9.26 6.07 12.45
CA LEU A 138 -9.83 5.79 13.79
C LEU A 138 -8.97 4.82 14.59
N ALA A 139 -8.56 3.73 13.96
CA ALA A 139 -7.73 2.71 14.58
C ALA A 139 -6.34 3.25 14.97
N SER A 140 -5.71 4.00 14.07
CA SER A 140 -4.36 4.54 14.26
C SER A 140 -4.34 5.70 15.27
N SER A 141 -5.35 6.57 15.26
CA SER A 141 -5.48 7.69 16.20
C SER A 141 -5.91 7.25 17.58
N THR A 142 -6.78 6.25 17.72
CA THR A 142 -7.11 5.71 19.05
C THR A 142 -5.90 5.01 19.67
N LEU A 143 -5.07 4.36 18.84
CA LEU A 143 -3.77 3.87 19.29
C LEU A 143 -2.85 5.01 19.73
N GLY A 144 -2.78 6.11 18.96
CA GLY A 144 -2.11 7.35 19.35
C GLY A 144 -2.56 7.87 20.72
N ALA A 145 -3.87 7.91 20.96
CA ALA A 145 -4.49 8.29 22.24
C ALA A 145 -4.02 7.43 23.41
N ILE A 146 -4.01 6.11 23.22
CA ILE A 146 -3.57 5.17 24.25
C ILE A 146 -2.07 5.40 24.55
N THR A 147 -1.23 5.51 23.52
CA THR A 147 0.21 5.77 23.72
C THR A 147 0.48 7.13 24.37
N SER A 148 -0.34 8.14 24.06
CA SER A 148 -0.31 9.48 24.66
C SER A 148 -0.71 9.46 26.14
N ILE A 149 -1.74 8.70 26.52
CA ILE A 149 -2.20 8.58 27.91
C ILE A 149 -1.17 7.81 28.76
N ILE A 150 -0.47 6.85 28.16
CA ILE A 150 0.59 6.05 28.81
C ILE A 150 1.92 6.84 28.93
N GLY A 151 2.03 8.03 28.31
CA GLY A 151 3.21 8.89 28.43
C GLY A 151 4.44 8.39 27.66
N ILE A 152 4.27 7.43 26.75
CA ILE A 152 5.34 6.89 25.91
C ILE A 152 5.01 7.26 24.47
N THR A 153 5.54 8.38 24.01
CA THR A 153 5.68 8.64 22.57
C THR A 153 6.66 7.62 22.02
N LEU A 154 6.16 6.47 21.55
CA LEU A 154 7.01 5.40 21.05
C LEU A 154 7.89 5.92 19.90
N PRO A 155 9.23 5.99 20.09
CA PRO A 155 10.14 6.36 19.02
C PRO A 155 10.00 5.36 17.86
N PHE A 156 10.28 5.80 16.63
CA PHE A 156 10.26 4.94 15.44
C PHE A 156 11.04 3.62 15.63
N ALA A 157 12.10 3.65 16.43
CA ALA A 157 12.94 2.50 16.81
C ALA A 157 12.23 1.40 17.64
N PHE A 158 11.14 1.73 18.33
CA PHE A 158 10.37 0.75 19.10
C PHE A 158 9.53 -0.17 18.19
N TYR A 159 9.02 0.35 17.07
CA TYR A 159 8.30 -0.45 16.07
C TYR A 159 9.23 -1.39 15.32
N THR A 160 10.52 -1.03 15.20
CA THR A 160 11.55 -1.87 14.59
C THR A 160 12.08 -2.96 15.52
N GLY A 161 11.84 -2.86 16.84
CA GLY A 161 12.28 -3.84 17.84
C GLY A 161 11.23 -4.88 18.24
N MET A 162 9.96 -4.64 17.94
CA MET A 162 8.88 -5.63 18.12
C MET A 162 8.93 -6.67 16.98
N SER A 163 8.56 -7.93 17.25
CA SER A 163 8.21 -8.82 16.14
C SER A 163 6.95 -8.29 15.46
N SER A 164 6.86 -8.40 14.13
CA SER A 164 5.73 -7.84 13.37
C SER A 164 4.37 -8.43 13.77
N VAL A 165 4.36 -9.56 14.50
CA VAL A 165 3.18 -10.10 15.23
C VAL A 165 2.62 -9.07 16.21
N ILE A 166 3.47 -8.53 17.08
CA ILE A 166 3.10 -7.73 18.25
C ILE A 166 2.65 -6.35 17.77
N SER A 167 3.35 -5.75 16.81
CA SER A 167 2.94 -4.47 16.22
C SER A 167 1.63 -4.55 15.43
N PHE A 168 1.35 -5.68 14.78
CA PHE A 168 0.07 -5.87 14.07
C PHE A 168 -1.09 -6.13 15.04
N VAL A 169 -0.83 -6.87 16.13
CA VAL A 169 -1.80 -7.27 17.16
C VAL A 169 -2.10 -6.18 18.18
N ILE A 170 -1.11 -5.39 18.57
CA ILE A 170 -1.26 -4.24 19.47
C ILE A 170 -1.58 -2.97 18.68
N GLY A 171 -1.37 -2.99 17.36
CA GLY A 171 -1.64 -1.90 16.45
C GLY A 171 -3.12 -1.74 16.05
N PRO A 172 -3.38 -1.08 14.90
CA PRO A 172 -4.74 -0.76 14.43
C PRO A 172 -5.71 -1.94 14.43
N VAL A 173 -5.27 -3.14 14.03
CA VAL A 173 -6.12 -4.33 13.97
C VAL A 173 -6.52 -4.81 15.36
N GLY A 174 -5.63 -4.77 16.34
CA GLY A 174 -5.94 -5.12 17.72
C GLY A 174 -7.05 -4.28 18.31
N PHE A 175 -6.93 -2.96 18.16
CA PHE A 175 -7.93 -2.03 18.66
C PHE A 175 -9.28 -2.21 17.95
N LEU A 176 -9.28 -2.36 16.63
CA LEU A 176 -10.51 -2.63 15.85
C LEU A 176 -11.22 -3.92 16.29
N VAL A 177 -10.48 -4.89 16.82
CA VAL A 177 -11.00 -6.19 17.24
C VAL A 177 -11.50 -6.20 18.69
N MET A 178 -10.88 -5.42 19.57
CA MET A 178 -11.12 -5.47 21.01
C MET A 178 -11.78 -4.21 21.58
N GLY A 179 -11.82 -3.15 20.78
CA GLY A 179 -12.54 -1.91 21.04
C GLY A 179 -12.34 -1.33 22.44
N VAL A 180 -13.45 -0.90 23.01
CA VAL A 180 -13.60 -0.21 24.31
C VAL A 180 -13.06 -0.99 25.50
N LEU A 181 -13.13 -2.33 25.46
CA LEU A 181 -12.70 -3.18 26.58
C LEU A 181 -11.19 -3.07 26.79
N VAL A 182 -10.45 -3.12 25.70
CA VAL A 182 -9.01 -2.89 25.70
C VAL A 182 -8.75 -1.47 26.17
N TYR A 183 -9.33 -0.45 25.54
CA TYR A 183 -9.13 0.96 25.94
C TYR A 183 -9.34 1.23 27.45
N ARG A 184 -10.43 0.72 28.05
CA ARG A 184 -10.71 0.88 29.50
C ARG A 184 -9.71 0.13 30.37
N SER A 185 -9.28 -1.06 29.96
CA SER A 185 -8.26 -1.83 30.68
C SER A 185 -6.88 -1.17 30.64
N PHE A 186 -6.55 -0.38 29.61
CA PHE A 186 -5.26 0.31 29.51
C PHE A 186 -5.16 1.61 30.34
N LYS A 187 -6.28 2.19 30.82
CA LYS A 187 -6.27 3.45 31.60
C LYS A 187 -5.40 3.39 32.86
N ASN A 188 -5.15 2.19 33.41
CA ASN A 188 -4.39 1.97 34.64
C ASN A 188 -3.06 1.21 34.43
N VAL A 189 -2.68 0.94 33.19
CA VAL A 189 -1.50 0.12 32.89
C VAL A 189 -0.23 0.96 32.99
N LYS A 190 0.74 0.45 33.75
CA LYS A 190 2.00 1.18 34.02
C LYS A 190 3.18 0.67 33.18
N SER A 191 3.04 -0.50 32.55
CA SER A 191 4.12 -1.13 31.79
C SER A 191 3.63 -1.91 30.57
N TRP A 192 4.53 -2.11 29.61
CA TRP A 192 4.26 -2.82 28.36
C TRP A 192 3.95 -4.32 28.54
N ASP A 193 4.54 -4.96 29.54
CA ASP A 193 4.29 -6.37 29.83
C ASP A 193 2.88 -6.56 30.42
N GLU A 194 2.46 -5.66 31.29
CA GLU A 194 1.12 -5.65 31.88
C GLU A 194 0.03 -5.36 30.83
N ALA A 195 0.33 -4.45 29.90
CA ALA A 195 -0.43 -4.19 28.67
C ALA A 195 -0.64 -5.46 27.83
N PHE A 196 0.44 -6.18 27.56
CA PHE A 196 0.43 -7.39 26.75
C PHE A 196 -0.23 -8.58 27.47
N ASP A 197 -0.13 -8.64 28.78
CA ASP A 197 -0.75 -9.69 29.58
C ASP A 197 -2.25 -9.47 29.78
N LEU A 198 -2.72 -8.22 29.93
CA LEU A 198 -4.14 -7.88 29.86
C LEU A 198 -4.74 -8.24 28.50
N LEU A 199 -4.00 -7.95 27.44
CA LEU A 199 -4.36 -8.32 26.09
C LEU A 199 -4.47 -9.85 25.93
N LYS A 200 -3.47 -10.62 26.34
CA LYS A 200 -3.55 -12.10 26.33
C LYS A 200 -4.68 -12.63 27.22
N ALA A 201 -4.92 -12.01 28.38
CA ALA A 201 -5.96 -12.42 29.31
C ALA A 201 -7.36 -12.26 28.69
N SER A 202 -7.58 -11.17 27.94
CA SER A 202 -8.82 -10.97 27.17
C SER A 202 -9.09 -12.10 26.17
N TRP A 203 -8.03 -12.71 25.62
CA TRP A 203 -8.15 -13.85 24.70
C TRP A 203 -8.24 -15.20 25.43
N ASN A 204 -7.56 -15.35 26.57
CA ASN A 204 -7.57 -16.58 27.37
C ASN A 204 -8.90 -16.79 28.12
N GLY A 205 -9.63 -15.72 28.45
CA GLY A 205 -10.92 -15.77 29.16
C GLY A 205 -12.09 -16.34 28.36
N ILE A 206 -11.93 -16.60 27.07
CA ILE A 206 -13.01 -17.07 26.18
C ILE A 206 -13.21 -18.59 26.31
N LYS A 207 -13.39 -19.12 27.52
CA LYS A 207 -13.62 -20.56 27.78
C LYS A 207 -14.97 -20.80 28.44
N THR A 208 -15.98 -21.21 27.64
CA THR A 208 -17.23 -22.00 27.90
C THR A 208 -18.52 -21.34 27.38
N PHE A 209 -19.65 -22.04 27.15
CA PHE A 209 -19.99 -23.20 26.28
C PHE A 209 -21.52 -23.15 26.03
N ALA A 210 -21.98 -23.78 24.94
CA ALA A 210 -23.36 -24.11 24.55
C ALA A 210 -24.12 -23.11 23.65
N ILE A 211 -24.48 -23.62 22.44
CA ILE A 211 -25.12 -23.01 21.25
C ILE A 211 -24.20 -22.15 20.37
N GLY A 212 -23.26 -22.78 19.65
CA GLY A 212 -22.36 -22.12 18.70
C GLY A 212 -21.41 -21.12 19.38
N ASP A 213 -20.15 -21.07 18.98
CA ASP A 213 -19.22 -20.15 19.66
C ASP A 213 -19.33 -18.74 19.05
N THR A 214 -20.48 -18.09 19.25
CA THR A 214 -20.80 -16.78 18.65
C THR A 214 -19.82 -15.70 19.09
N ALA A 215 -19.35 -15.74 20.34
CA ALA A 215 -18.34 -14.81 20.86
C ALA A 215 -16.98 -14.97 20.16
N ARG A 216 -16.42 -16.19 20.08
CA ARG A 216 -15.15 -16.38 19.33
C ARG A 216 -15.33 -16.13 17.84
N SER A 217 -16.47 -16.50 17.28
CA SER A 217 -16.75 -16.28 15.86
C SER A 217 -16.84 -14.80 15.52
N ALA A 218 -17.47 -13.99 16.37
CA ALA A 218 -17.51 -12.53 16.24
C ALA A 218 -16.11 -11.92 16.36
N LEU A 219 -15.27 -12.42 17.28
CA LEU A 219 -13.90 -11.94 17.44
C LEU A 219 -13.03 -12.27 16.22
N VAL A 220 -13.11 -13.50 15.71
CA VAL A 220 -12.40 -13.92 14.49
C VAL A 220 -12.92 -13.14 13.28
N PHE A 221 -14.23 -12.93 13.18
CA PHE A 221 -14.85 -12.09 12.15
C PHE A 221 -14.26 -10.68 12.16
N LYS A 222 -14.29 -10.00 13.33
CA LYS A 222 -13.73 -8.66 13.48
C LYS A 222 -12.25 -8.63 13.12
N TYR A 223 -11.51 -9.67 13.49
CA TYR A 223 -10.08 -9.76 13.17
C TYR A 223 -9.84 -9.86 11.67
N PHE A 224 -10.61 -10.69 10.97
CA PHE A 224 -10.52 -10.76 9.51
C PHE A 224 -10.93 -9.46 8.83
N ALA A 225 -12.05 -8.86 9.24
CA ALA A 225 -12.54 -7.62 8.66
C ALA A 225 -11.55 -6.45 8.89
N ALA A 226 -11.06 -6.28 10.11
CA ALA A 226 -10.07 -5.27 10.45
C ALA A 226 -8.75 -5.47 9.69
N THR A 227 -8.26 -6.72 9.63
CA THR A 227 -7.06 -7.07 8.86
C THR A 227 -7.23 -6.72 7.39
N ARG A 228 -8.38 -7.07 6.79
CA ARG A 228 -8.66 -6.77 5.38
C ARG A 228 -8.71 -5.27 5.13
N ILE A 229 -9.36 -4.50 6.00
CA ILE A 229 -9.42 -3.03 5.91
C ILE A 229 -8.01 -2.43 5.93
N VAL A 230 -7.18 -2.83 6.90
CA VAL A 230 -5.82 -2.30 7.07
C VAL A 230 -4.91 -2.68 5.89
N LEU A 231 -4.91 -3.95 5.47
CA LEU A 231 -4.09 -4.40 4.34
C LEU A 231 -4.51 -3.72 3.04
N THR A 232 -5.82 -3.56 2.80
CA THR A 232 -6.33 -2.86 1.62
C THR A 232 -5.88 -1.41 1.59
N GLU A 233 -5.92 -0.72 2.73
CA GLU A 233 -5.55 0.69 2.79
C GLU A 233 -4.04 0.91 2.67
N ASN A 234 -3.23 0.06 3.31
CA ASN A 234 -1.78 0.07 3.12
C ASN A 234 -1.41 -0.13 1.65
N LEU A 235 -2.08 -1.06 0.95
CA LEU A 235 -1.87 -1.30 -0.47
C LEU A 235 -2.27 -0.07 -1.31
N ARG A 236 -3.40 0.59 -1.00
CA ARG A 236 -3.80 1.83 -1.68
C ARG A 236 -2.77 2.95 -1.52
N ASN A 237 -2.25 3.13 -0.31
CA ASN A 237 -1.22 4.14 -0.04
C ASN A 237 0.06 3.87 -0.83
N GLN A 238 0.52 2.62 -0.86
CA GLN A 238 1.67 2.21 -1.68
C GLN A 238 1.43 2.44 -3.18
N ILE A 239 0.24 2.14 -3.69
CA ILE A 239 -0.13 2.43 -5.09
C ILE A 239 -0.07 3.93 -5.37
N LYS A 240 -0.61 4.76 -4.48
CA LYS A 240 -0.61 6.23 -4.63
C LYS A 240 0.81 6.79 -4.64
N GLU A 241 1.66 6.35 -3.73
CA GLU A 241 3.07 6.73 -3.68
C GLU A 241 3.81 6.32 -4.96
N ASN A 242 3.68 5.05 -5.36
CA ASN A 242 4.29 4.53 -6.58
C ASN A 242 3.80 5.26 -7.83
N SER A 243 2.51 5.60 -7.92
CA SER A 243 1.95 6.36 -9.04
C SER A 243 2.56 7.76 -9.14
N SER A 244 2.85 8.40 -8.00
CA SER A 244 3.50 9.71 -7.93
C SER A 244 4.96 9.62 -8.39
N LEU A 245 5.69 8.58 -7.95
CA LEU A 245 7.05 8.31 -8.40
C LEU A 245 7.11 8.03 -9.91
N ILE A 246 6.15 7.27 -10.46
CA ILE A 246 6.04 7.02 -11.90
C ILE A 246 5.84 8.33 -12.66
N LYS A 247 4.98 9.23 -12.16
CA LYS A 247 4.74 10.54 -12.79
C LYS A 247 6.03 11.38 -12.85
N ILE A 248 6.80 11.43 -11.77
CA ILE A 248 8.08 12.14 -11.71
C ILE A 248 9.07 11.53 -12.71
N LYS A 249 9.22 10.20 -12.72
CA LYS A 249 10.10 9.51 -13.68
C LYS A 249 9.71 9.79 -15.12
N LYS A 250 8.41 9.82 -15.43
CA LYS A 250 7.90 10.15 -16.77
C LYS A 250 8.26 11.58 -17.20
N VAL A 251 8.16 12.54 -16.29
CA VAL A 251 8.61 13.92 -16.54
C VAL A 251 10.10 13.97 -16.84
N ASN A 252 10.92 13.25 -16.07
CA ASN A 252 12.37 13.21 -16.30
C ASN A 252 12.73 12.56 -17.64
N ILE A 253 12.06 11.46 -18.02
CA ILE A 253 12.24 10.84 -19.34
C ILE A 253 11.91 11.83 -20.45
N SER A 254 10.80 12.58 -20.34
CA SER A 254 10.46 13.58 -21.37
C SER A 254 11.49 14.70 -21.51
N LYS A 255 12.17 15.10 -20.43
CA LYS A 255 13.27 16.07 -20.50
C LYS A 255 14.48 15.50 -21.22
N ILE A 256 14.84 14.25 -20.92
CA ILE A 256 15.95 13.55 -21.59
C ILE A 256 15.65 13.38 -23.08
N GLU A 257 14.41 13.04 -23.47
CA GLU A 257 14.01 12.96 -24.88
C GLU A 257 14.17 14.29 -25.62
N ILE A 258 13.84 15.42 -24.97
CA ILE A 258 14.06 16.75 -25.54
C ILE A 258 15.56 17.03 -25.74
N GLU A 259 16.40 16.69 -24.76
CA GLU A 259 17.86 16.84 -24.88
C GLU A 259 18.46 15.96 -25.97
N ILE A 260 18.01 14.70 -26.09
CA ILE A 260 18.42 13.80 -27.17
C ILE A 260 18.06 14.39 -28.53
N ASN A 261 16.82 14.83 -28.72
CA ASN A 261 16.37 15.44 -29.97
C ASN A 261 17.17 16.70 -30.30
N HIS A 262 17.51 17.52 -29.30
CA HIS A 262 18.35 18.69 -29.50
C HIS A 262 19.74 18.30 -30.01
N ASN A 263 20.39 17.34 -29.35
CA ASN A 263 21.72 16.86 -29.72
C ASN A 263 21.73 16.18 -31.10
N GLU A 264 20.67 15.44 -31.46
CA GLU A 264 20.53 14.84 -32.80
C GLU A 264 20.48 15.92 -33.88
N ASN A 265 19.72 17.01 -33.66
CA ASN A 265 19.69 18.15 -34.57
C ASN A 265 21.07 18.82 -34.71
N GLU A 266 21.82 18.98 -33.62
CA GLU A 266 23.19 19.52 -33.67
C GLU A 266 24.13 18.60 -34.47
N ILE A 267 24.03 17.29 -34.27
CA ILE A 267 24.82 16.30 -35.02
C ILE A 267 24.51 16.41 -36.52
N ASP A 268 23.24 16.55 -36.91
CA ASP A 268 22.86 16.69 -38.32
C ASP A 268 23.35 18.00 -38.93
N LEU A 269 23.29 19.11 -38.19
CA LEU A 269 23.91 20.38 -38.61
C LEU A 269 25.43 20.25 -38.80
N LEU A 270 26.11 19.52 -37.91
CA LEU A 270 27.54 19.26 -38.03
C LEU A 270 27.86 18.39 -39.25
N LYS A 271 27.05 17.36 -39.55
CA LYS A 271 27.21 16.55 -40.79
C LYS A 271 27.13 17.42 -42.04
N VAL A 272 26.13 18.30 -42.14
CA VAL A 272 26.00 19.24 -43.28
C VAL A 272 27.23 20.14 -43.41
N LYS A 273 27.75 20.66 -42.29
CA LYS A 273 28.98 21.46 -42.29
C LYS A 273 30.17 20.64 -42.79
N ILE A 274 30.34 19.41 -42.32
CA ILE A 274 31.41 18.50 -42.74
C ILE A 274 31.33 18.23 -44.26
N ASP A 275 30.15 17.94 -44.79
CA ASP A 275 29.96 17.71 -46.23
C ASP A 275 30.31 18.94 -47.07
N ASN A 276 29.90 20.14 -46.61
CA ASN A 276 30.28 21.40 -47.25
C ASN A 276 31.80 21.62 -47.24
N PHE A 277 32.47 21.33 -46.12
CA PHE A 277 33.93 21.41 -46.05
C PHE A 277 34.61 20.41 -46.99
N LYS A 278 34.09 19.18 -47.07
CA LYS A 278 34.61 18.14 -47.97
C LYS A 278 34.50 18.56 -49.44
N ASN A 279 33.38 19.16 -49.84
CA ASN A 279 33.18 19.69 -51.18
C ASN A 279 34.17 20.82 -51.51
N ARG A 280 34.34 21.78 -50.59
CA ARG A 280 35.33 22.87 -50.75
C ARG A 280 36.76 22.35 -50.88
N ILE A 281 37.13 21.32 -50.12
CA ILE A 281 38.45 20.68 -50.25
C ILE A 281 38.59 20.04 -51.63
N LYS A 282 37.56 19.36 -52.12
CA LYS A 282 37.55 18.72 -53.45
C LYS A 282 37.71 19.74 -54.58
N GLU A 283 37.02 20.89 -54.50
CA GLU A 283 37.17 22.01 -55.43
C GLU A 283 38.61 22.52 -55.44
N LYS A 284 39.17 22.84 -54.27
CA LYS A 284 40.58 23.29 -54.17
C LYS A 284 41.59 22.30 -54.72
N ILE A 285 41.35 21.00 -54.54
CA ILE A 285 42.19 19.94 -55.12
C ILE A 285 42.10 19.97 -56.65
N ASN A 286 40.90 20.17 -57.21
CA ASN A 286 40.70 20.25 -58.66
C ASN A 286 41.35 21.49 -59.25
N ASP A 287 41.20 22.65 -58.62
CA ASP A 287 41.85 23.90 -59.04
C ASP A 287 43.37 23.75 -59.05
N LYS A 288 43.93 23.14 -58.00
CA LYS A 288 45.38 22.87 -57.92
C LYS A 288 45.86 21.94 -59.05
N LYS A 289 45.06 20.95 -59.45
CA LYS A 289 45.38 20.08 -60.60
C LYS A 289 45.35 20.83 -61.92
N LEU A 290 44.36 21.71 -62.13
CA LEU A 290 44.28 22.55 -63.32
C LEU A 290 45.51 23.45 -63.43
N ILE A 291 45.87 24.16 -62.35
CA ILE A 291 47.06 25.01 -62.30
C ILE A 291 48.33 24.19 -62.59
N ALA A 292 48.47 22.99 -62.01
CA ALA A 292 49.63 22.13 -62.27
C ALA A 292 49.73 21.69 -63.74
N ASN A 293 48.60 21.39 -64.39
CA ASN A 293 48.56 21.07 -65.82
C ASN A 293 48.94 22.29 -66.69
N ASP A 294 48.45 23.47 -66.35
CA ASP A 294 48.77 24.71 -67.07
C ASP A 294 50.28 25.04 -66.98
N ILE A 295 50.88 24.86 -65.80
CA ILE A 295 52.32 25.00 -65.60
C ILE A 295 53.07 24.01 -66.49
N LEU A 296 52.73 22.72 -66.46
CA LEU A 296 53.37 21.69 -67.28
C LEU A 296 53.28 22.00 -68.78
N ASN A 297 52.11 22.44 -69.25
CA ASN A 297 51.90 22.82 -70.65
C ASN A 297 52.77 24.03 -71.04
N SER A 298 52.88 25.03 -70.17
CA SER A 298 53.73 26.20 -70.39
C SER A 298 55.22 25.85 -70.43
N GLU A 299 55.67 24.93 -69.57
CA GLU A 299 57.04 24.42 -69.56
C GLU A 299 57.37 23.67 -70.85
N ASN A 300 56.47 22.78 -71.30
CA ASN A 300 56.63 22.03 -72.55
C ASN A 300 56.67 22.95 -73.77
N ALA A 301 55.80 23.96 -73.82
CA ALA A 301 55.80 24.97 -74.87
C ALA A 301 57.13 25.77 -74.89
N SER A 302 57.65 26.11 -73.71
CA SER A 302 58.93 26.81 -73.57
C SER A 302 60.10 25.94 -74.04
N LYS A 303 60.17 24.67 -73.61
CA LYS A 303 61.17 23.70 -74.08
C LYS A 303 61.14 23.51 -75.60
N LEU A 304 59.95 23.42 -76.19
CA LEU A 304 59.80 23.30 -77.64
C LEU A 304 60.35 24.54 -78.37
N LYS A 305 60.03 25.75 -77.88
CA LYS A 305 60.57 27.00 -78.43
C LYS A 305 62.10 27.05 -78.37
N LEU A 306 62.70 26.69 -77.23
CA LEU A 306 64.15 26.60 -77.09
C LEU A 306 64.78 25.62 -78.09
N SER A 307 64.21 24.41 -78.23
CA SER A 307 64.73 23.41 -79.18
C SER A 307 64.68 23.87 -80.65
N LYS A 308 63.69 24.72 -81.01
CA LYS A 308 63.60 25.33 -82.35
C LYS A 308 64.67 26.40 -82.55
N ILE A 309 64.96 27.21 -81.54
CA ILE A 309 66.02 28.23 -81.58
C ILE A 309 67.39 27.56 -81.72
N GLU A 310 67.65 26.49 -80.96
CA GLU A 310 68.90 25.73 -81.05
C GLU A 310 69.12 25.09 -82.43
N LYS A 311 68.05 24.65 -83.09
CA LYS A 311 68.11 24.11 -84.47
C LYS A 311 68.31 25.16 -85.55
N LEU A 312 67.97 26.44 -85.31
CA LEU A 312 68.19 27.54 -86.25
C LEU A 312 69.61 28.12 -86.17
N ASN A 313 70.30 27.88 -85.05
CA ASN A 313 71.67 28.35 -84.80
C ASN A 313 72.75 27.30 -85.15
N LYS A 314 72.39 26.26 -85.90
CA LYS A 314 73.27 25.16 -86.33
C LYS A 314 73.23 25.03 -87.85
#